data_AF-A0A2Z2MZR0-F1
#
_entry.id   AF-A0A2Z2MZR0-F1
#
_cell.length_a   1.000
_cell.length_b   1.000
_cell.length_c   1.000
_cell.angle_alpha   90.00
_cell.angle_beta   90.00
_cell.angle_gamma   90.00
#
_symmetry.space_group_name_H-M   'P 1'
#
loop_
_entity.id
_entity.type
_entity.pdbx_description
1 polymer ?
#
loop_
_entity_poly.entity_id
_entity_poly.type
_entity_poly.pdbx_seq_one_letter_code
_entity_poly.pdbx_strand_id
1 'polypeptide(L)' 'MVKFHAQAYKNGRMEIPSNERDYFGLDKNDIVLLVVRTPEGRGLFWDQLTLHDRLTIPLGLR' A
#
# COMPACT_ATOMS: atom_id res chain seq x y z
N MET A 1 7.50 3.23 11.92
CA MET A 1 6.24 3.47 11.17
C MET A 1 6.58 4.46 10.07
N VAL A 2 6.32 4.14 8.80
CA VAL A 2 6.63 5.04 7.69
C VAL A 2 5.39 5.70 7.10
N LYS A 3 5.61 6.82 6.42
CA LYS A 3 4.59 7.57 5.71
C LYS A 3 5.14 7.95 4.34
N PHE A 4 4.43 7.56 3.29
CA PHE A 4 4.65 8.00 1.93
C PHE A 4 3.33 8.46 1.31
N HIS A 5 3.42 9.18 0.20
CA HIS A 5 2.26 9.49 -0.64
C HIS A 5 2.37 8.64 -1.91
N ALA A 6 1.26 8.02 -2.29
CA ALA A 6 1.18 7.21 -3.51
C ALA A 6 -0.17 7.47 -4.18
N GLN A 7 -0.19 7.34 -5.50
CA GLN A 7 -1.41 7.41 -6.28
C GLN A 7 -2.10 6.04 -6.28
N ALA A 8 -3.43 6.05 -6.11
CA ALA A 8 -4.25 4.86 -6.32
C ALA A 8 -4.75 4.83 -7.78
N TYR A 9 -4.56 3.71 -8.47
CA TYR A 9 -4.99 3.46 -9.85
C TYR A 9 -6.45 2.97 -9.92
N LYS A 10 -7.02 2.91 -11.14
CA LYS A 10 -8.37 2.37 -11.41
C LYS A 10 -8.46 0.92 -10.93
N ASN A 11 -9.09 0.72 -9.75
CA ASN A 11 -9.27 -0.52 -8.96
C ASN A 11 -8.65 -0.49 -7.55
N GLY A 12 -8.16 0.65 -7.08
CA GLY A 12 -7.56 0.77 -5.75
C GLY A 12 -6.17 0.14 -5.65
N ARG A 13 -5.54 -0.24 -6.79
CA ARG A 13 -4.14 -0.64 -6.80
C ARG A 13 -3.26 0.55 -6.45
N MET A 14 -2.23 0.31 -5.67
CA MET A 14 -1.18 1.26 -5.38
C MET A 14 0.16 0.54 -5.37
N GLU A 15 1.23 1.28 -5.61
CA GLU A 15 2.59 0.78 -5.59
C GLU A 15 3.36 1.49 -4.47
N ILE A 16 4.15 0.73 -3.70
CA ILE A 16 5.07 1.32 -2.73
C ILE A 16 6.25 1.90 -3.52
N PRO A 17 6.61 3.19 -3.33
CA PRO A 17 7.79 3.77 -3.95
C PRO A 17 9.05 2.92 -3.71
N SER A 18 9.87 2.72 -4.74
CA SER A 18 11.03 1.84 -4.65
C SER A 18 12.01 2.24 -3.54
N ASN A 19 12.24 3.55 -3.36
CA ASN A 19 13.10 4.07 -2.30
C ASN A 19 12.61 3.70 -0.89
N GLU A 20 11.29 3.70 -0.66
CA GLU A 20 10.71 3.29 0.62
C GLU A 20 10.84 1.78 0.80
N ARG A 21 10.56 1.02 -0.25
CA ARG A 21 10.67 -0.44 -0.24
C ARG A 21 12.08 -0.90 0.12
N ASP A 22 13.08 -0.34 -0.54
CA ASP A 22 14.50 -0.64 -0.31
C ASP A 22 14.93 -0.25 1.10
N TYR A 23 14.47 0.90 1.59
CA TYR A 23 14.77 1.36 2.95
C TYR A 23 14.21 0.42 4.03
N PHE A 24 13.02 -0.16 3.83
CA PHE A 24 12.42 -1.11 4.77
C PHE A 24 12.80 -2.57 4.52
N GLY A 25 13.53 -2.86 3.43
CA GLY A 25 13.85 -4.21 3.03
C GLY A 25 12.62 -5.07 2.75
N LEU A 26 11.56 -4.47 2.18
CA LEU A 26 10.34 -5.19 1.83
C LEU A 26 10.56 -6.02 0.57
N ASP A 27 10.24 -7.31 0.64
CA ASP A 27 10.34 -8.23 -0.49
C ASP A 27 8.97 -8.82 -0.86
N LYS A 28 8.91 -9.48 -2.02
CA LYS A 28 7.74 -10.24 -2.46
C LYS A 28 7.29 -11.20 -1.36
N ASN A 29 5.98 -11.26 -1.18
CA ASN A 29 5.28 -12.06 -0.17
C ASN A 29 5.30 -11.53 1.26
N ASP A 30 5.97 -10.41 1.55
CA ASP A 30 5.86 -9.75 2.85
C ASP A 30 4.42 -9.28 3.10
N ILE A 31 3.97 -9.42 4.34
CA ILE A 31 2.66 -8.97 4.78
C ILE A 31 2.84 -7.62 5.49
N VAL A 32 2.16 -6.60 5.00
CA VAL A 32 2.25 -5.22 5.50
C VAL A 32 0.91 -4.73 6.03
N LEU A 33 0.94 -3.99 7.14
CA LEU A 33 -0.21 -3.25 7.66
C LEU A 33 -0.21 -1.83 7.11
N LEU A 34 -1.26 -1.45 6.39
CA LEU A 34 -1.38 -0.14 5.77
C LEU A 34 -2.44 0.70 6.48
N VAL A 35 -2.05 1.91 6.85
CA VAL A 35 -2.98 2.97 7.27
C VAL A 35 -3.11 3.96 6.12
N VAL A 36 -4.23 3.92 5.40
CA VAL A 36 -4.50 4.85 4.29
C VAL A 36 -5.35 6.02 4.80
N ARG A 37 -5.00 7.23 4.39
CA ARG A 37 -5.76 8.46 4.71
C ARG A 37 -6.03 9.21 3.41
N THR A 38 -7.29 9.51 3.16
CA THR A 38 -7.75 10.36 2.06
C THR A 38 -8.45 11.59 2.64
N PRO A 39 -8.76 12.62 1.83
CA PRO A 39 -9.59 13.74 2.28
C PRO A 39 -10.97 13.29 2.81
N GLU A 40 -11.50 12.19 2.29
CA GLU A 40 -12.84 11.67 2.62
C GLU A 40 -12.84 10.70 3.82
N GLY A 41 -11.68 10.16 4.23
CA GLY A 41 -11.66 9.21 5.34
C GLY A 41 -10.33 8.50 5.63
N ARG A 42 -10.43 7.44 6.43
CA ARG A 42 -9.29 6.62 6.88
C ARG A 42 -9.62 5.13 6.74
N GLY A 43 -8.70 4.37 6.16
CA GLY A 43 -8.74 2.91 6.08
C GLY A 43 -7.56 2.26 6.79
N LEU A 44 -7.77 1.03 7.29
CA LEU A 44 -6.74 0.17 7.86
C LEU A 44 -6.93 -1.24 7.31
N PHE A 45 -5.89 -1.80 6.69
CA PHE A 45 -5.95 -3.17 6.18
C PHE A 45 -4.56 -3.81 6.11
N TRP A 46 -4.55 -5.14 6.22
CA TRP A 46 -3.38 -5.96 5.90
C TRP A 46 -3.42 -6.33 4.43
N ASP A 47 -2.25 -6.34 3.79
CA ASP A 47 -2.12 -6.84 2.43
C ASP A 47 -0.74 -7.49 2.24
N GLN A 48 -0.63 -8.37 1.25
CA GLN A 48 0.61 -9.03 0.89
C GLN A 48 1.23 -8.32 -0.32
N LEU A 49 2.52 -8.01 -0.24
CA LEU A 49 3.25 -7.43 -1.35
C LEU A 49 3.34 -8.46 -2.48
N THR A 50 2.65 -8.16 -3.58
CA THR A 50 2.61 -9.06 -4.75
C THR A 50 3.92 -9.02 -5.55
N LEU A 51 4.05 -9.91 -6.53
CA LEU A 51 5.24 -10.03 -7.39
C LEU A 51 5.58 -8.78 -8.21
N HIS A 52 4.66 -7.81 -8.28
CA HIS A 52 4.84 -6.51 -8.95
C HIS A 52 4.87 -5.34 -7.97
N ASP A 53 5.10 -5.61 -6.68
CA ASP A 53 5.15 -4.59 -5.61
C ASP A 53 3.87 -3.78 -5.46
N ARG A 54 2.76 -4.41 -5.86
CA ARG A 54 1.44 -3.83 -5.83
C ARG A 54 0.70 -4.26 -4.58
N LEU A 55 -0.01 -3.31 -4.03
CA LEU A 55 -1.00 -3.47 -2.98
C LEU A 55 -2.37 -3.11 -3.57
N THR A 56 -3.43 -3.69 -3.04
CA THR A 56 -4.81 -3.40 -3.47
C THR A 56 -5.64 -2.95 -2.28
N ILE A 57 -6.08 -1.69 -2.30
CA ILE A 57 -7.05 -1.18 -1.34
C ILE A 57 -8.34 -2.00 -1.48
N PRO A 58 -8.85 -2.62 -0.38
CA PRO A 58 -10.10 -3.39 -0.41
C PRO A 58 -11.28 -2.56 -0.88
N LEU A 59 -12.24 -3.17 -1.58
CA LEU A 59 -13.39 -2.45 -2.18
C LEU A 59 -14.18 -1.60 -1.16
N GLY A 60 -14.35 -2.07 0.07
CA GLY A 60 -15.05 -1.33 1.12
C GLY A 60 -14.28 -0.14 1.71
N LEU A 61 -13.05 0.10 1.25
CA LEU A 61 -12.17 1.18 1.70
C LEU A 61 -11.74 2.12 0.55
N ARG A 62 -12.33 1.97 -0.65
CA ARG A 62 -12.06 2.81 -1.82
C ARG A 62 -12.97 4.02 -1.89
#